data_AF-A0A484IBJ9-F1
#
_entry.id   AF-A0A484IBJ9-F1
#
_cell.length_a   1.000
_cell.length_b   1.000
_cell.length_c   1.000
_cell.angle_alpha   90.00
_cell.angle_beta   90.00
_cell.angle_gamma   90.00
#
_symmetry.space_group_name_H-M   'P 1'
#
loop_
_entity.id
_entity.type
_entity.pdbx_description
1 polymer ?
#
loop_
_entity_poly.entity_id
_entity_poly.type
_entity_poly.pdbx_seq_one_letter_code
_entity_poly.pdbx_strand_id
1 'polypeptide(L)' 'MQDLDDFAKSDLDKLERLADNFRWIYKQQNNLRGKYDNNYVAIKDKKILDKDTNLDRLMKRLNIRNYDESIAIEYIQN' A
#
# COMPACT_ATOMS: atom_id res chain seq x y z
N MET A 1 7.73 -21.34 22.15
CA MET A 1 6.56 -21.67 21.30
C MET A 1 5.62 -20.47 21.22
N GLN A 2 5.31 -19.82 22.35
CA GLN A 2 4.55 -18.57 22.40
C GLN A 2 5.12 -17.43 21.52
N ASP A 3 6.44 -17.26 21.46
CA ASP A 3 7.07 -16.22 20.63
C ASP A 3 6.91 -16.46 19.11
N LEU A 4 6.77 -17.71 18.68
CA LEU A 4 6.54 -18.05 17.26
C LEU A 4 5.09 -17.77 16.85
N ASP A 5 4.15 -18.02 17.76
CA ASP A 5 2.72 -17.76 17.55
C ASP A 5 2.45 -16.25 17.49
N ASP A 6 3.10 -15.47 18.36
CA ASP A 6 3.00 -14.00 18.36
C ASP A 6 3.62 -13.37 17.10
N PHE A 7 4.74 -13.90 16.63
CA PHE A 7 5.36 -13.48 15.37
C PHE A 7 4.46 -13.77 14.17
N ALA A 8 3.95 -15.00 14.04
CA ALA A 8 3.07 -15.39 12.94
C ALA A 8 1.77 -14.58 12.92
N LYS A 9 1.21 -14.28 14.10
CA LYS A 9 0.03 -13.43 14.23
C LYS A 9 0.30 -12.00 13.78
N SER A 10 1.41 -11.41 14.22
CA SER A 10 1.80 -10.06 13.80
C SER A 10 2.01 -9.96 12.29
N ASP A 11 2.57 -10.99 11.67
CA ASP A 11 2.78 -11.03 10.23
C ASP A 11 1.47 -11.16 9.46
N LEU A 12 0.55 -11.99 9.95
CA LEU A 12 -0.80 -12.14 9.40
C LEU A 12 -1.60 -10.82 9.48
N ASP A 13 -1.50 -10.10 10.60
CA ASP A 13 -2.14 -8.79 10.77
C ASP A 13 -1.62 -7.77 9.73
N LYS A 14 -0.30 -7.78 9.45
CA LYS A 14 0.30 -6.92 8.43
C LYS A 14 -0.20 -7.25 7.03
N LEU A 15 -0.32 -8.54 6.70
CA LEU A 15 -0.83 -9.02 5.42
C LEU A 15 -2.31 -8.70 5.25
N GLU A 16 -3.12 -8.84 6.31
CA GLU A 16 -4.53 -8.50 6.28
C GLU A 16 -4.73 -7.01 6.01
N ARG A 17 -3.99 -6.14 6.70
CA ARG A 17 -4.01 -4.68 6.44
C ARG A 17 -3.60 -4.32 5.02
N LEU A 18 -2.57 -4.98 4.49
CA LEU A 18 -2.12 -4.78 3.11
C LEU A 18 -3.22 -5.18 2.12
N ALA A 19 -3.83 -6.34 2.30
CA ALA A 19 -4.94 -6.80 1.48
C ALA A 19 -6.14 -5.83 1.53
N ASP A 20 -6.42 -5.29 2.71
CA ASP A 20 -7.48 -4.31 2.90
C ASP A 20 -7.22 -2.97 2.19
N ASN A 21 -5.95 -2.54 2.10
CA ASN A 21 -5.55 -1.38 1.32
C ASN A 21 -5.76 -1.62 -0.19
N PHE A 22 -5.39 -2.79 -0.71
CA PHE A 22 -5.68 -3.15 -2.11
C PHE A 22 -7.19 -3.22 -2.39
N ARG A 23 -7.97 -3.86 -1.52
CA ARG A 23 -9.45 -3.88 -1.66
C ARG A 23 -10.04 -2.48 -1.69
N TRP A 24 -9.50 -1.55 -0.91
CA TRP A 24 -9.93 -0.16 -0.92
C TRP A 24 -9.57 0.55 -2.23
N ILE A 25 -8.37 0.34 -2.76
CA ILE A 25 -7.93 0.86 -4.08
C ILE A 25 -8.93 0.46 -5.17
N TYR A 26 -9.26 -0.83 -5.26
CA TYR A 26 -10.21 -1.32 -6.26
C TYR A 26 -11.59 -0.69 -6.12
N LYS A 27 -12.08 -0.48 -4.89
CA LYS A 27 -13.37 0.21 -4.65
C LYS A 27 -13.33 1.70 -5.04
N GLN A 28 -12.16 2.33 -5.03
CA GLN A 28 -11.97 3.75 -5.33
C GLN A 28 -11.41 4.01 -6.74
N GLN A 29 -11.27 2.98 -7.59
CA GLN A 29 -10.52 3.05 -8.85
C GLN A 29 -10.92 4.24 -9.73
N ASN A 30 -12.23 4.48 -9.91
CA ASN A 30 -12.72 5.61 -10.71
C ASN A 30 -12.32 6.98 -10.12
N ASN A 31 -12.39 7.11 -8.79
CA ASN A 31 -12.00 8.33 -8.09
C ASN A 31 -10.49 8.57 -8.15
N LEU A 32 -9.69 7.50 -8.11
CA LEU A 32 -8.24 7.57 -8.20
C LEU A 32 -7.78 7.93 -9.61
N ARG A 33 -8.39 7.35 -10.64
CA ARG A 33 -8.10 7.65 -12.06
C ARG A 33 -8.23 9.14 -12.37
N GLY A 34 -9.30 9.79 -11.91
CA GLY A 34 -9.50 11.22 -12.16
C GLY A 34 -8.47 12.15 -11.49
N LYS A 35 -7.74 11.68 -10.46
CA LYS A 35 -6.84 12.51 -9.65
C LYS A 35 -5.36 12.16 -9.80
N TYR A 36 -5.08 10.92 -10.18
CA TYR A 36 -3.76 10.32 -10.09
C TYR A 36 -3.37 9.54 -11.36
N ASP A 37 -4.00 9.82 -12.49
CA ASP A 37 -3.65 9.20 -13.78
C ASP A 37 -2.14 9.26 -14.05
N ASN A 38 -1.56 8.14 -14.48
CA ASN A 38 -0.14 7.92 -14.71
C ASN A 38 0.76 8.14 -13.48
N ASN A 39 0.25 7.95 -12.27
CA ASN A 39 1.04 7.96 -11.04
C ASN A 39 0.98 6.59 -10.34
N TYR A 40 2.09 6.20 -9.73
CA TYR A 40 2.11 5.28 -8.61
C TYR A 40 1.55 5.99 -7.38
N VAL A 41 0.62 5.35 -6.67
CA VAL A 41 -0.02 5.90 -5.48
C VAL A 41 0.21 4.95 -4.30
N ALA A 42 0.82 5.46 -3.23
CA ALA A 42 1.06 4.73 -2.00
C ALA A 42 -0.09 4.95 -1.03
N ILE A 43 -0.64 3.86 -0.49
CA ILE A 43 -1.83 3.85 0.38
C ILE A 43 -1.57 3.02 1.63
N LYS A 44 -1.97 3.57 2.78
CA LYS A 44 -1.91 2.93 4.09
C LYS A 44 -3.16 3.27 4.87
N ASP A 45 -3.72 2.29 5.55
CA ASP A 45 -4.96 2.42 6.33
C ASP A 45 -6.06 3.17 5.55
N LYS A 46 -6.22 2.80 4.26
CA LYS A 46 -7.24 3.35 3.35
C LYS A 46 -7.09 4.87 3.10
N LYS A 47 -5.87 5.39 3.25
CA LYS A 47 -5.50 6.80 2.99
C LYS A 47 -4.31 6.86 2.05
N ILE A 48 -4.30 7.87 1.19
CA ILE A 48 -3.16 8.15 0.31
C ILE A 48 -2.05 8.80 1.14
N LEU A 49 -0.85 8.24 1.07
CA LEU A 49 0.34 8.75 1.75
C LEU A 49 1.15 9.68 0.84
N ASP A 50 1.44 9.21 -0.38
CA ASP A 50 2.25 9.92 -1.37
C ASP A 50 1.97 9.34 -2.76
N LYS A 51 2.46 10.02 -3.80
CA LYS A 51 2.40 9.57 -5.19
C LYS A 51 3.62 10.02 -5.99
N ASP A 52 3.93 9.30 -7.05
CA ASP A 52 4.95 9.73 -8.02
C ASP A 52 4.71 9.09 -9.38
N THR A 53 5.21 9.68 -10.45
CA THR A 53 5.24 9.04 -11.77
C THR A 53 6.36 7.99 -11.86
N ASN A 54 7.34 8.03 -10.95
CA ASN A 54 8.46 7.10 -10.87
C ASN A 54 8.43 6.32 -9.54
N LEU A 55 8.30 4.99 -9.64
CA LEU A 55 8.22 4.10 -8.48
C LEU A 55 9.44 4.20 -7.55
N ASP A 56 10.65 4.26 -8.09
CA ASP A 56 11.88 4.31 -7.27
C ASP A 56 11.95 5.59 -6.43
N ARG A 57 11.54 6.73 -6.99
CA ARG A 57 11.48 8.00 -6.26
C ARG A 57 10.45 7.93 -5.13
N LEU A 58 9.28 7.36 -5.40
CA LEU A 58 8.25 7.15 -4.39
C LEU A 58 8.74 6.25 -3.25
N MET A 59 9.30 5.08 -3.59
CA MET A 59 9.82 4.12 -2.61
C MET A 59 10.95 4.71 -1.77
N LYS A 60 11.85 5.49 -2.38
CA LYS A 60 12.93 6.18 -1.66
C LYS A 60 12.41 7.22 -0.67
N ARG A 61 11.42 8.03 -1.06
CA ARG A 61 10.82 9.03 -0.15
C ARG A 61 10.09 8.39 1.02
N LEU A 62 9.40 7.28 0.78
CA LEU A 62 8.67 6.55 1.81
C LEU A 62 9.55 5.55 2.59
N ASN A 63 10.82 5.37 2.20
CA ASN A 63 11.75 4.39 2.78
C ASN A 63 11.15 2.97 2.89
N ILE A 64 10.36 2.56 1.88
CA ILE A 64 9.72 1.24 1.84
C ILE A 64 10.75 0.19 1.47
N ARG A 65 10.85 -0.86 2.29
CA ARG A 65 11.77 -1.99 2.07
C ARG A 65 11.07 -3.33 1.93
N ASN A 66 9.89 -3.48 2.53
CA ASN A 66 9.07 -4.69 2.54
C ASN A 66 7.62 -4.32 2.92
N TYR A 67 6.81 -5.31 3.27
CA TYR A 67 5.41 -5.11 3.68
C TYR A 67 5.21 -4.83 5.17
N ASP A 68 6.27 -4.57 5.96
CA ASP A 68 6.15 -4.36 7.41
C ASP A 68 5.23 -3.21 7.78
N GLU A 69 5.13 -2.21 6.89
CA GLU A 69 4.26 -1.06 7.07
C GLU A 69 2.87 -1.23 6.45
N SER A 70 2.58 -2.38 5.83
CA SER A 70 1.32 -2.67 5.15
C SER A 70 0.94 -1.61 4.09
N ILE A 71 1.92 -0.95 3.48
CA ILE A 71 1.69 0.05 2.43
C ILE A 71 1.43 -0.66 1.10
N ALA A 72 0.28 -0.39 0.49
CA ALA A 72 -0.02 -0.80 -0.88
C ALA A 72 0.45 0.28 -1.85
N ILE A 73 1.07 -0.11 -2.97
CA ILE A 73 1.38 0.79 -4.08
C ILE A 73 0.71 0.25 -5.32
N GLU A 74 -0.08 1.08 -5.99
CA GLU A 74 -0.73 0.76 -7.27
C GLU A 74 -0.39 1.82 -8.31
N TYR A 75 -0.12 1.38 -9.54
CA TYR A 75 -0.04 2.29 -10.69
C TYR A 75 -1.44 2.58 -11.22
N ILE A 76 -1.84 3.85 -11.19
CA ILE A 76 -3.17 4.25 -11.64
C ILE A 76 -3.10 4.65 -13.11
N GLN A 77 -3.83 3.91 -13.94
CA GLN A 77 -4.01 4.18 -15.35
C GLN A 77 -5.50 4.15 -15.71
N ASN A 78 -5.89 5.08 -16.59
CA ASN A 78 -7.22 5.11 -17.22
C ASN A 78 -7.55 3.84 -18.02
#